data_AF-A0A0A9XW63-F1
#
_entry.id   AF-A0A0A9XW63-F1
#
_cell.length_a   1.000
_cell.length_b   1.000
_cell.length_c   1.000
_cell.angle_alpha   90.00
_cell.angle_beta   90.00
_cell.angle_gamma   90.00
#
_symmetry.space_group_name_H-M   'P 1'
#
loop_
_entity.id
_entity.type
_entity.pdbx_description
1 polymer ?
#
loop_
_entity_poly.entity_id
_entity_poly.type
_entity_poly.pdbx_seq_one_letter_code
_entity_poly.pdbx_strand_id
1 'polypeptide(L)'
;MRYVGPTLGYLLASYTLKQYINADVTPNFGLDDSRWIGAWHLGWIPLAVVEFIMAIAMAFFPRTLPREAIRRQNSQIYSKPKKHTSIDDFMKTVKRLFNNRILMFNTFSTTFYIFGLMGYWIFMPKYIETQFRKTAADASVITGTVGLACTAIGIISSGAIVSRLKPRPKYLAFWNLVTEAVDVLGTIMFAFIGCQKDDMHGSVGLDGSWLLNSTCNSQCACSPTIPYTPVCSEDGSQMYFSACHAGCLESGYINGSNVFQNCSCVPGSGVATPGPCPVDCATQFYIFLALLSFMKFLSSTGRAGNTIIQYRSVAPEDKSVSIAFTEISLCAITFIPSPVLFGIIVDASCQVWGYTCGEKGNCLLYYGQDLRYSLNFTSAAFLFIGFLLDVGVFCNVDKLKIYDDEDTNQELEETTKQGKDKTNQILLLDNKGLNGSNGKISEE
;
A
#
# COMPACT_ATOMS: atom_id res chain seq x y z
N MET A 1 -7.49 2.34 -11.56
CA MET A 1 -7.99 1.03 -11.06
C MET A 1 -7.14 0.46 -9.91
N ARG A 2 -5.79 0.47 -9.95
CA ARG A 2 -4.93 -0.12 -8.89
C ARG A 2 -5.16 0.41 -7.44
N TYR A 3 -5.72 1.61 -7.25
CA TYR A 3 -5.97 2.18 -5.92
C TYR A 3 -7.35 1.88 -5.33
N VAL A 4 -8.35 1.58 -6.16
CA VAL A 4 -9.73 1.33 -5.69
C VAL A 4 -9.85 -0.02 -4.99
N GLY A 5 -9.17 -1.04 -5.53
CA GLY A 5 -9.15 -2.39 -4.95
C GLY A 5 -8.69 -2.40 -3.49
N PRO A 6 -7.50 -1.85 -3.17
CA PRO A 6 -7.06 -1.70 -1.78
C PRO A 6 -8.05 -1.00 -0.85
N THR A 7 -8.66 0.12 -1.27
CA THR A 7 -9.66 0.84 -0.43
C THR A 7 -10.84 -0.06 -0.09
N LEU A 8 -11.40 -0.74 -1.08
CA LEU A 8 -12.51 -1.68 -0.88
C LEU A 8 -12.10 -2.86 0.01
N GLY A 9 -10.87 -3.37 -0.16
CA GLY A 9 -10.30 -4.42 0.67
C GLY A 9 -10.21 -4.03 2.15
N TYR A 10 -9.66 -2.84 2.47
CA TYR A 10 -9.59 -2.36 3.86
C TYR A 10 -10.96 -2.06 4.47
N LEU A 11 -11.91 -1.54 3.68
CA LEU A 11 -13.29 -1.33 4.14
C LEU A 11 -13.97 -2.65 4.49
N LEU A 12 -13.80 -3.66 3.63
CA LEU A 12 -14.31 -5.01 3.88
C LEU A 12 -13.60 -5.66 5.09
N ALA A 13 -12.29 -5.49 5.22
CA ALA A 13 -11.51 -5.95 6.37
C ALA A 13 -12.04 -5.31 7.66
N SER A 14 -12.23 -3.98 7.69
CA SER A 14 -12.83 -3.31 8.85
C SER A 14 -14.21 -3.88 9.20
N TYR A 15 -15.08 -4.06 8.20
CA TYR A 15 -16.43 -4.59 8.44
C TYR A 15 -16.39 -5.99 9.05
N THR A 16 -15.57 -6.88 8.49
CA THR A 16 -15.43 -8.26 8.96
C THR A 16 -14.72 -8.35 10.32
N LEU A 17 -13.79 -7.43 10.61
CA LEU A 17 -13.11 -7.36 11.91
C LEU A 17 -14.02 -6.89 13.05
N LYS A 18 -15.11 -6.16 12.74
CA LYS A 18 -16.13 -5.76 13.72
C LYS A 18 -17.10 -6.88 14.10
N GLN A 19 -17.08 -8.00 13.39
CA GLN A 19 -17.89 -9.18 13.71
C GLN A 19 -17.04 -10.19 14.46
N TYR A 20 -17.58 -10.79 15.53
CA TYR A 20 -16.85 -11.79 16.30
C TYR A 20 -16.67 -13.07 15.49
N ILE A 21 -15.51 -13.75 15.64
CA ILE A 21 -15.15 -14.94 14.86
C ILE A 21 -16.21 -16.06 14.92
N ASN A 22 -16.89 -16.22 16.07
CA ASN A 22 -17.96 -17.19 16.24
C ASN A 22 -19.31 -16.49 16.15
N ALA A 23 -20.05 -16.73 15.08
CA ALA A 23 -21.37 -16.12 14.87
C ALA A 23 -22.41 -16.53 15.92
N ASP A 24 -22.26 -17.72 16.51
CA ASP A 24 -23.23 -18.29 17.46
C ASP A 24 -23.04 -17.78 18.91
N VAL A 25 -21.97 -17.02 19.18
CA VAL A 25 -21.63 -16.55 20.53
C VAL A 25 -21.57 -15.04 20.54
N THR A 26 -22.45 -14.39 21.31
CA THR A 26 -22.32 -12.96 21.65
C THR A 26 -21.39 -12.82 22.85
N PRO A 27 -20.15 -12.33 22.68
CA PRO A 27 -19.25 -12.18 23.82
C PRO A 27 -19.75 -11.08 24.77
N ASN A 28 -19.50 -11.25 26.06
CA ASN A 28 -19.78 -10.23 27.09
C ASN A 28 -18.66 -9.15 27.15
N PHE A 29 -17.88 -8.98 26.08
CA PHE A 29 -16.76 -8.07 25.99
C PHE A 29 -16.77 -7.34 24.64
N GLY A 30 -16.27 -6.09 24.63
CA GLY A 30 -16.33 -5.18 23.48
C GLY A 30 -15.20 -5.38 22.46
N LEU A 31 -15.21 -4.53 21.42
CA LEU A 31 -14.23 -4.51 20.32
C LEU A 31 -12.80 -4.11 20.77
N ASP A 32 -12.70 -3.44 21.91
CA ASP A 32 -11.44 -2.96 22.48
C ASP A 32 -10.73 -4.03 23.36
N ASP A 33 -11.41 -5.15 23.63
CA ASP A 33 -10.85 -6.23 24.45
C ASP A 33 -9.84 -7.07 23.65
N SER A 34 -8.70 -7.40 24.26
CA SER A 34 -7.65 -8.22 23.64
C SER A 34 -8.09 -9.61 23.20
N ARG A 35 -9.21 -10.12 23.73
CA ARG A 35 -9.80 -11.42 23.35
C ARG A 35 -10.63 -11.33 22.06
N TRP A 36 -10.89 -10.13 21.57
CA TRP A 36 -11.67 -9.94 20.35
C TRP A 36 -10.88 -10.39 19.13
N ILE A 37 -11.39 -11.42 18.44
CA ILE A 37 -10.87 -11.86 17.15
C ILE A 37 -11.98 -11.66 16.13
N GLY A 38 -11.70 -10.82 15.14
CA GLY A 38 -12.62 -10.52 14.06
C GLY A 38 -12.80 -11.68 13.09
N ALA A 39 -13.99 -11.78 12.47
CA ALA A 39 -14.35 -12.81 11.50
C ALA A 39 -13.71 -12.58 10.11
N TRP A 40 -12.38 -12.52 10.05
CA TRP A 40 -11.59 -12.20 8.85
C TRP A 40 -11.89 -13.08 7.64
N HIS A 41 -12.28 -14.34 7.87
CA HIS A 41 -12.59 -15.31 6.83
C HIS A 41 -13.87 -14.96 6.04
N LEU A 42 -14.79 -14.18 6.62
CA LEU A 42 -16.02 -13.76 5.94
C LEU A 42 -15.75 -12.84 4.74
N GLY A 43 -14.60 -12.19 4.68
CA GLY A 43 -14.23 -11.30 3.58
C GLY A 43 -14.01 -12.03 2.25
N TRP A 44 -13.65 -13.31 2.28
CA TRP A 44 -13.35 -14.08 1.07
C TRP A 44 -14.59 -14.35 0.22
N ILE A 45 -15.75 -14.54 0.85
CA ILE A 45 -17.01 -14.87 0.17
C ILE A 45 -17.44 -13.76 -0.81
N PRO A 46 -17.63 -12.49 -0.39
CA PRO A 46 -18.04 -11.43 -1.31
C PRO A 46 -16.98 -11.16 -2.39
N LEU A 47 -15.69 -11.28 -2.07
CA LEU A 47 -14.62 -11.14 -3.08
C LEU A 47 -14.72 -12.23 -4.15
N ALA A 48 -14.88 -13.50 -3.77
CA ALA A 48 -15.03 -14.60 -4.71
C ALA A 48 -16.27 -14.45 -5.60
N VAL A 49 -17.39 -13.99 -5.05
CA VAL A 49 -18.62 -13.73 -5.83
C VAL A 49 -18.39 -12.62 -6.86
N VAL A 50 -17.78 -11.50 -6.46
CA VAL A 50 -17.49 -10.39 -7.37
C VAL A 50 -16.51 -10.81 -8.46
N GLU A 51 -15.44 -11.53 -8.11
CA GLU A 51 -14.49 -12.06 -9.08
C GLU A 51 -15.14 -13.03 -10.08
N PHE A 52 -16.02 -13.92 -9.61
CA PHE A 52 -16.75 -14.84 -10.46
C PHE A 52 -17.67 -14.11 -11.45
N ILE A 53 -18.40 -13.11 -10.98
CA ILE A 53 -19.25 -12.27 -11.85
C ILE A 53 -18.42 -11.55 -12.91
N MET A 54 -17.27 -10.97 -12.51
CA MET A 54 -16.37 -10.29 -13.43
C MET A 54 -15.74 -11.26 -14.45
N ALA A 55 -15.39 -12.48 -14.03
CA ALA A 55 -14.88 -13.51 -14.92
C ALA A 55 -15.91 -13.92 -15.98
N ILE A 56 -17.18 -14.09 -15.58
CA ILE A 56 -18.29 -14.33 -16.52
C ILE A 56 -18.42 -13.15 -17.49
N ALA A 57 -18.45 -11.92 -16.99
CA ALA A 57 -18.54 -10.73 -17.84
C ALA A 57 -17.39 -10.67 -18.85
N MET A 58 -16.16 -10.99 -18.44
CA MET A 58 -15.00 -11.08 -19.34
C MET A 58 -15.12 -12.23 -20.35
N ALA A 59 -15.75 -13.36 -20.00
CA ALA A 59 -15.97 -14.46 -20.92
C ALA A 59 -16.91 -14.10 -22.09
N PHE A 60 -17.82 -13.13 -21.90
CA PHE A 60 -18.68 -12.61 -22.97
C PHE A 60 -17.96 -11.64 -23.92
N PHE A 61 -16.75 -11.16 -23.60
CA PHE A 61 -16.01 -10.31 -24.52
C PHE A 61 -15.51 -11.12 -25.74
N PRO A 62 -15.70 -10.62 -26.97
CA PRO A 62 -15.19 -11.28 -28.17
C PRO A 62 -13.66 -11.35 -28.13
N ARG A 63 -13.10 -12.47 -28.60
CA ARG A 63 -11.64 -12.71 -28.63
C ARG A 63 -10.84 -11.59 -29.29
N THR A 64 -11.46 -10.85 -30.21
CA THR A 64 -10.88 -9.66 -30.84
C THR A 64 -11.92 -8.55 -30.87
N LEU A 65 -11.56 -7.38 -30.34
CA LEU A 65 -12.39 -6.19 -30.49
C LEU A 65 -12.45 -5.79 -31.97
N PRO A 66 -13.64 -5.47 -32.54
CA PRO A 66 -13.77 -5.08 -33.95
C PRO A 66 -12.84 -3.93 -34.35
N ARG A 67 -12.62 -3.01 -33.41
CA ARG A 67 -11.73 -1.85 -33.58
C ARG A 67 -10.26 -2.24 -33.73
N GLU A 68 -9.82 -3.30 -33.04
CA GLU A 68 -8.46 -3.84 -33.22
C GLU A 68 -8.32 -4.63 -34.52
N ALA A 69 -9.35 -5.36 -34.94
CA ALA A 69 -9.37 -6.05 -36.22
C ALA A 69 -9.22 -5.05 -37.39
N ILE A 70 -9.98 -3.95 -37.36
CA ILE A 70 -9.88 -2.86 -38.34
C ILE A 70 -8.51 -2.17 -38.28
N ARG A 71 -7.96 -1.94 -37.08
CA ARG A 71 -6.63 -1.32 -36.93
C ARG A 71 -5.52 -2.22 -37.43
N ARG A 72 -5.61 -3.54 -37.25
CA ARG A 72 -4.69 -4.54 -37.80
C ARG A 72 -4.75 -4.55 -39.32
N GLN A 73 -5.96 -4.56 -39.89
CA GLN A 73 -6.17 -4.52 -41.34
C GLN A 73 -5.62 -3.21 -41.95
N ASN A 74 -5.91 -2.06 -41.35
CA ASN A 74 -5.34 -0.78 -41.78
C ASN A 74 -3.82 -0.71 -41.58
N SER A 75 -3.27 -1.31 -40.52
CA SER A 75 -1.82 -1.35 -40.31
C SER A 75 -1.09 -2.24 -41.33
N GLN A 76 -1.71 -3.34 -41.77
CA GLN A 76 -1.16 -4.22 -42.80
C GLN A 76 -1.07 -3.52 -44.17
N ILE A 77 -1.94 -2.55 -44.45
CA ILE A 77 -1.94 -1.76 -45.69
C ILE A 77 -0.76 -0.76 -45.74
N TYR A 78 -0.22 -0.33 -44.58
CA TYR A 78 0.86 0.69 -44.50
C TYR A 78 2.19 0.19 -43.92
N SER A 79 2.27 -1.02 -43.38
CA SER A 79 3.50 -1.51 -42.73
C SER A 79 4.35 -2.39 -43.63
N LYS A 80 5.67 -2.10 -43.70
CA LYS A 80 6.70 -3.10 -44.06
C LYS A 80 6.44 -4.40 -43.27
N PRO A 81 6.68 -5.59 -43.85
CA PRO A 81 6.43 -6.84 -43.16
C PRO A 81 7.13 -6.81 -41.79
N LYS A 82 6.33 -6.95 -40.72
CA LYS A 82 6.89 -7.07 -39.37
C LYS A 82 7.80 -8.29 -39.39
N LYS A 83 9.11 -8.05 -39.34
CA LYS A 83 10.11 -9.09 -39.14
C LYS A 83 9.68 -9.87 -37.90
N HIS A 84 9.68 -11.20 -37.95
CA HIS A 84 9.46 -12.01 -36.76
C HIS A 84 10.37 -11.47 -35.65
N THR A 85 9.78 -10.96 -34.58
CA THR A 85 10.52 -10.49 -33.40
C THR A 85 11.25 -11.69 -32.83
N SER A 86 12.55 -11.79 -33.11
CA SER A 86 13.42 -12.85 -32.61
C SER A 86 13.72 -12.61 -31.13
N ILE A 87 14.06 -13.68 -30.39
CA ILE A 87 14.61 -13.57 -29.04
C ILE A 87 15.83 -12.64 -29.04
N ASP A 88 16.61 -12.63 -30.13
CA ASP A 88 17.74 -11.72 -30.29
C ASP A 88 17.34 -10.25 -30.30
N ASP A 89 16.20 -9.92 -30.91
CA ASP A 89 15.70 -8.55 -30.94
C ASP A 89 15.17 -8.14 -29.57
N PHE A 90 14.54 -9.09 -28.84
CA PHE A 90 14.18 -8.88 -27.43
C PHE A 90 15.42 -8.63 -26.56
N MET A 91 16.47 -9.43 -26.68
CA MET A 91 17.70 -9.27 -25.90
C MET A 91 18.42 -7.95 -26.23
N LYS A 92 18.39 -7.51 -27.48
CA LYS A 92 18.87 -6.17 -27.86
C LYS A 92 18.06 -5.06 -27.20
N THR A 93 16.73 -5.18 -27.19
CA THR A 93 15.85 -4.23 -26.49
C THR A 93 16.16 -4.20 -24.99
N VAL A 94 16.29 -5.36 -24.33
CA VAL A 94 16.68 -5.44 -22.91
C VAL A 94 18.03 -4.74 -22.67
N LYS A 95 19.05 -5.03 -23.48
CA LYS A 95 20.36 -4.36 -23.37
C LYS A 95 20.25 -2.84 -23.57
N ARG A 96 19.39 -2.38 -24.48
CA ARG A 96 19.12 -0.95 -24.70
C ARG A 96 18.46 -0.31 -23.48
N LEU A 97 17.50 -0.98 -22.85
CA LEU A 97 16.84 -0.54 -21.62
C LEU A 97 17.84 -0.40 -20.47
N PHE A 98 18.69 -1.41 -20.24
CA PHE A 98 19.73 -1.37 -19.19
C PHE A 98 20.77 -0.26 -19.39
N ASN A 99 21.07 0.10 -20.64
CA ASN A 99 21.99 1.19 -20.94
C ASN A 99 21.36 2.59 -20.82
N ASN A 100 20.03 2.67 -20.70
CA ASN A 100 19.33 3.93 -20.55
C ASN A 100 19.41 4.41 -19.10
N ARG A 101 20.35 5.31 -18.83
CA ARG A 101 20.60 5.84 -17.48
C ARG A 101 19.36 6.43 -16.80
N ILE A 102 18.54 7.20 -17.53
CA ILE A 102 17.33 7.83 -16.99
C ILE A 102 16.34 6.77 -16.54
N LEU A 103 16.11 5.75 -17.39
CA LEU A 103 15.22 4.65 -17.05
C LEU A 103 15.73 3.88 -15.83
N MET A 104 17.02 3.54 -15.78
CA MET A 104 17.58 2.75 -14.68
C MET A 104 17.50 3.50 -13.34
N PHE A 105 17.89 4.78 -13.29
CA PHE A 105 17.77 5.57 -12.06
C PHE A 105 16.31 5.70 -11.63
N ASN A 106 15.39 5.99 -12.55
CA ASN A 106 13.97 6.14 -12.24
C ASN A 106 13.33 4.82 -11.77
N THR A 107 13.67 3.69 -12.43
CA THR A 107 13.18 2.36 -12.03
C THR A 107 13.67 1.99 -10.65
N PHE A 108 14.98 2.10 -10.37
CA PHE A 108 15.51 1.75 -9.04
C PHE A 108 15.07 2.73 -7.94
N SER A 109 15.00 4.03 -8.25
CA SER A 109 14.42 5.05 -7.36
C SER A 109 13.01 4.63 -6.92
N THR A 110 12.14 4.36 -7.91
CA THR A 110 10.77 3.89 -7.66
C THR A 110 10.74 2.58 -6.88
N THR A 111 11.65 1.64 -7.16
CA THR A 111 11.73 0.35 -6.44
C THR A 111 12.05 0.54 -4.96
N PHE A 112 13.10 1.29 -4.61
CA PHE A 112 13.47 1.54 -3.22
C PHE A 112 12.46 2.41 -2.49
N TYR A 113 11.91 3.41 -3.17
CA TYR A 113 10.84 4.24 -2.63
C TYR A 113 9.60 3.38 -2.27
N ILE A 114 9.13 2.55 -3.21
CA ILE A 114 7.99 1.64 -2.95
C ILE A 114 8.37 0.58 -1.92
N PHE A 115 9.64 0.17 -1.82
CA PHE A 115 10.11 -0.77 -0.79
C PHE A 115 9.84 -0.24 0.62
N GLY A 116 10.32 0.96 0.93
CA GLY A 116 10.12 1.59 2.23
C GLY A 116 8.65 1.87 2.52
N LEU A 117 7.90 2.27 1.49
CA LEU A 117 6.48 2.60 1.61
C LEU A 117 5.57 1.38 1.81
N MET A 118 5.79 0.30 1.05
CA MET A 118 4.91 -0.88 1.07
C MET A 118 5.01 -1.66 2.38
N GLY A 119 6.23 -1.92 2.86
CA GLY A 119 6.43 -2.59 4.13
C GLY A 119 5.78 -1.82 5.28
N TYR A 120 6.00 -0.50 5.32
CA TYR A 120 5.35 0.37 6.30
C TYR A 120 3.82 0.34 6.19
N TRP A 121 3.28 0.39 4.96
CA TRP A 121 1.84 0.43 4.74
C TRP A 121 1.12 -0.88 5.10
N ILE A 122 1.74 -2.03 4.88
CA ILE A 122 1.19 -3.35 5.25
C ILE A 122 1.02 -3.45 6.77
N PHE A 123 2.01 -3.00 7.55
CA PHE A 123 1.98 -3.05 9.01
C PHE A 123 1.38 -1.78 9.65
N MET A 124 0.90 -0.83 8.84
CA MET A 124 0.32 0.42 9.33
C MET A 124 -0.89 0.23 10.26
N PRO A 125 -1.84 -0.69 10.02
CA PRO A 125 -2.92 -0.92 10.97
C PRO A 125 -2.38 -1.36 12.33
N LYS A 126 -1.41 -2.28 12.33
CA LYS A 126 -0.78 -2.77 13.56
C LYS A 126 0.04 -1.69 14.28
N TYR A 127 0.71 -0.84 13.51
CA TYR A 127 1.39 0.35 14.03
C TYR A 127 0.39 1.26 14.74
N ILE A 128 -0.76 1.56 14.12
CA ILE A 128 -1.80 2.42 14.72
C ILE A 128 -2.42 1.78 15.98
N GLU A 129 -2.70 0.48 15.95
CA GLU A 129 -3.17 -0.27 17.12
C GLU A 129 -2.20 -0.13 18.30
N THR A 130 -0.91 -0.32 18.03
CA THR A 130 0.11 -0.35 19.08
C THR A 130 0.46 1.04 19.60
N GLN A 131 0.62 2.03 18.71
CA GLN A 131 1.10 3.37 19.07
C GLN A 131 0.01 4.32 19.58
N PHE A 132 -1.25 4.09 19.20
CA PHE A 132 -2.37 4.97 19.54
C PHE A 132 -3.53 4.25 20.23
N ARG A 133 -3.34 2.97 20.61
CA ARG A 133 -4.32 2.12 21.30
C ARG A 133 -5.69 2.13 20.61
N LYS A 134 -5.69 2.05 19.28
CA LYS A 134 -6.92 1.92 18.47
C LYS A 134 -7.25 0.46 18.23
N THR A 135 -8.53 0.18 17.99
CA THR A 135 -8.96 -1.16 17.56
C THR A 135 -8.41 -1.49 16.19
N ALA A 136 -8.25 -2.79 15.90
CA ALA A 136 -7.83 -3.26 14.58
C ALA A 136 -8.79 -2.81 13.46
N ALA A 137 -10.09 -2.70 13.76
CA ALA A 137 -11.09 -2.22 12.82
C ALA A 137 -10.88 -0.74 12.49
N ASP A 138 -10.76 0.13 13.49
CA ASP A 138 -10.57 1.56 13.25
C ASP A 138 -9.25 1.83 12.54
N ALA A 139 -8.16 1.20 12.97
CA ALA A 139 -6.86 1.30 12.34
C ALA A 139 -6.87 0.89 10.85
N SER A 140 -7.64 -0.15 10.51
CA SER A 140 -7.84 -0.60 9.13
C SER A 140 -8.66 0.39 8.30
N VAL A 141 -9.76 0.94 8.84
CA VAL A 141 -10.54 1.99 8.15
C VAL A 141 -9.65 3.19 7.84
N ILE A 142 -8.91 3.67 8.84
CA ILE A 142 -8.07 4.86 8.72
C ILE A 142 -7.00 4.66 7.64
N THR A 143 -6.28 3.54 7.70
CA THR A 143 -5.22 3.20 6.72
C THR A 143 -5.79 3.08 5.31
N GLY A 144 -6.97 2.46 5.17
CA GLY A 144 -7.62 2.20 3.89
C GLY A 144 -8.35 3.39 3.27
N THR A 145 -8.90 4.30 4.07
CA THR A 145 -9.75 5.39 3.58
C THR A 145 -8.97 6.69 3.44
N VAL A 146 -8.45 7.21 4.56
CA VAL A 146 -7.78 8.51 4.62
C VAL A 146 -6.56 8.54 3.69
N GLY A 147 -5.68 7.55 3.81
CA GLY A 147 -4.46 7.50 3.00
C GLY A 147 -4.73 7.38 1.50
N LEU A 148 -5.70 6.55 1.09
CA LEU A 148 -6.01 6.32 -0.32
C LEU A 148 -6.83 7.45 -0.95
N ALA A 149 -7.72 8.08 -0.20
CA ALA A 149 -8.46 9.26 -0.65
C ALA A 149 -7.50 10.43 -0.95
N CYS A 150 -6.59 10.75 -0.02
CA CYS A 150 -5.57 11.78 -0.22
C CYS A 150 -4.66 11.45 -1.42
N THR A 151 -4.26 10.18 -1.56
CA THR A 151 -3.47 9.71 -2.71
C THR A 151 -4.22 9.96 -4.03
N ALA A 152 -5.51 9.61 -4.11
CA ALA A 152 -6.33 9.80 -5.31
C ALA A 152 -6.46 11.28 -5.69
N ILE A 153 -6.71 12.15 -4.72
CA ILE A 153 -6.81 13.61 -4.94
C ILE A 153 -5.48 14.16 -5.46
N GLY A 154 -4.34 13.73 -4.92
CA GLY A 154 -3.02 14.18 -5.39
C GLY A 154 -2.66 13.71 -6.80
N ILE A 155 -3.05 12.49 -7.21
CA ILE A 155 -2.84 12.01 -8.58
C ILE A 155 -3.71 12.79 -9.58
N ILE A 156 -4.98 13.02 -9.24
CA ILE A 156 -5.90 13.76 -10.13
C ILE A 156 -5.45 15.22 -10.27
N SER A 157 -5.11 15.87 -9.16
CA SER A 157 -4.65 17.26 -9.17
C SER A 157 -3.33 17.43 -9.92
N SER A 158 -2.33 16.57 -9.68
CA SER A 158 -1.07 16.60 -10.45
C SER A 158 -1.30 16.31 -11.94
N GLY A 159 -2.13 15.33 -12.29
CA GLY A 159 -2.48 15.03 -13.68
C GLY A 159 -3.11 16.24 -14.39
N ALA A 160 -4.02 16.94 -13.71
CA ALA A 160 -4.64 18.17 -14.22
C ALA A 160 -3.61 19.30 -14.41
N ILE A 161 -2.75 19.53 -13.42
CA ILE A 161 -1.69 20.56 -13.46
C ILE A 161 -0.71 20.29 -14.60
N VAL A 162 -0.19 19.06 -14.70
CA VAL A 162 0.78 18.68 -15.73
C VAL A 162 0.18 18.75 -17.13
N SER A 163 -1.09 18.38 -17.28
CA SER A 163 -1.79 18.46 -18.57
C SER A 163 -2.04 19.90 -19.03
N ARG A 164 -2.25 20.84 -18.09
CA ARG A 164 -2.52 22.25 -18.40
C ARG A 164 -1.25 23.07 -18.57
N LEU A 165 -0.29 22.93 -17.66
CA LEU A 165 0.91 23.76 -17.61
C LEU A 165 2.06 23.23 -18.49
N LYS A 166 1.98 21.96 -18.92
CA LYS A 166 3.03 21.27 -19.70
C LYS A 166 4.46 21.60 -19.20
N PRO A 167 4.77 21.40 -17.91
CA PRO A 167 6.03 21.84 -17.31
C PRO A 167 7.24 21.11 -17.91
N ARG A 168 8.38 21.81 -17.99
CA ARG A 168 9.62 21.20 -18.49
C ARG A 168 10.02 19.97 -17.64
N PRO A 169 10.67 18.95 -18.25
CA PRO A 169 11.14 17.74 -17.56
C PRO A 169 11.90 18.00 -16.26
N LYS A 170 12.74 19.04 -16.26
CA LYS A 170 13.55 19.43 -15.10
C LYS A 170 12.70 19.86 -13.90
N TYR A 171 11.60 20.58 -14.13
CA TYR A 171 10.66 20.97 -13.07
C TYR A 171 9.88 19.78 -12.51
N LEU A 172 9.52 18.81 -13.37
CA LEU A 172 8.89 17.57 -12.93
C LEU A 172 9.83 16.75 -12.03
N ALA A 173 11.08 16.54 -12.47
CA ALA A 173 12.07 15.83 -11.67
C ALA A 173 12.41 16.57 -10.37
N PHE A 174 12.49 17.91 -10.40
CA PHE A 174 12.69 18.70 -9.18
C PHE A 174 11.51 18.56 -8.20
N TRP A 175 10.27 18.58 -8.69
CA TRP A 175 9.10 18.40 -7.84
C TRP A 175 9.09 17.01 -7.18
N ASN A 176 9.50 15.96 -7.91
CA ASN A 176 9.64 14.62 -7.34
C ASN A 176 10.63 14.60 -6.16
N LEU A 177 11.81 15.22 -6.33
CA LEU A 177 12.79 15.37 -5.25
C LEU A 177 12.21 16.10 -4.02
N VAL A 178 11.43 17.16 -4.23
CA VAL A 178 10.78 17.89 -3.14
C VAL A 178 9.79 16.97 -2.40
N THR A 179 8.94 16.25 -3.14
CA THR A 179 7.96 15.34 -2.53
C THR A 179 8.63 14.18 -1.78
N GLU A 180 9.71 13.61 -2.31
CA GLU A 180 10.45 12.53 -1.66
C GLU A 180 11.25 13.01 -0.45
N ALA A 181 11.83 14.21 -0.49
CA ALA A 181 12.48 14.82 0.67
C ALA A 181 11.49 15.07 1.80
N VAL A 182 10.30 15.57 1.47
CA VAL A 182 9.20 15.71 2.44
C VAL A 182 8.82 14.35 3.00
N ASP A 183 8.70 13.30 2.17
CA ASP A 183 8.47 11.92 2.60
C ASP A 183 9.48 11.41 3.63
N VAL A 184 10.78 11.54 3.34
CA VAL A 184 11.84 11.14 4.27
C VAL A 184 11.71 11.89 5.60
N LEU A 185 11.54 13.21 5.56
CA LEU A 185 11.43 14.04 6.77
C LEU A 185 10.19 13.70 7.59
N GLY A 186 9.04 13.52 6.95
CA GLY A 186 7.79 13.18 7.64
C GLY A 186 7.81 11.77 8.23
N THR A 187 8.43 10.80 7.56
CA THR A 187 8.62 9.45 8.14
C THR A 187 9.57 9.49 9.34
N ILE A 188 10.64 10.30 9.30
CA ILE A 188 11.49 10.53 10.48
C ILE A 188 10.67 11.20 11.60
N MET A 189 9.81 12.17 11.28
CA MET A 189 8.95 12.82 12.26
C MET A 189 7.99 11.82 12.95
N PHE A 190 7.44 10.85 12.22
CA PHE A 190 6.61 9.79 12.79
C PHE A 190 7.34 8.94 13.84
N ALA A 191 8.67 8.79 13.75
CA ALA A 191 9.45 8.13 14.79
C ALA A 191 9.30 8.82 16.15
N PHE A 192 9.04 10.12 16.18
CA PHE A 192 8.91 10.91 17.40
C PHE A 192 7.46 11.15 17.85
N ILE A 193 6.48 10.84 16.99
CA ILE A 193 5.06 10.94 17.32
C ILE A 193 4.57 9.57 17.77
N GLY A 194 4.20 9.45 19.04
CA GLY A 194 3.58 8.24 19.56
C GLY A 194 2.96 8.52 20.92
N CYS A 195 2.05 7.64 21.31
CA CYS A 195 1.38 7.73 22.59
C CYS A 195 1.70 6.46 23.37
N GLN A 196 2.87 6.49 24.03
CA GLN A 196 3.31 5.39 24.86
C GLN A 196 3.42 5.87 26.29
N LYS A 197 2.66 5.20 27.17
CA LYS A 197 2.81 5.27 28.61
C LYS A 197 3.47 3.95 29.00
N ASP A 198 4.59 3.98 29.73
CA ASP A 198 5.16 2.77 30.33
C ASP A 198 4.31 2.41 31.54
N ASP A 199 3.14 1.83 31.24
CA ASP A 199 2.10 1.49 32.20
C ASP A 199 2.14 0.02 32.62
N MET A 200 2.92 -0.84 31.97
CA MET A 200 3.01 -2.25 32.36
C MET A 200 3.80 -2.48 33.64
N HIS A 201 3.17 -3.18 34.57
CA HIS A 201 3.81 -3.68 35.79
C HIS A 201 4.77 -4.83 35.48
N GLY A 202 5.95 -4.79 36.10
CA GLY A 202 7.00 -5.81 36.00
C GLY A 202 8.37 -5.18 35.76
N SER A 203 9.42 -5.97 35.85
CA SER A 203 10.80 -5.50 35.64
C SER A 203 11.51 -6.36 34.61
N VAL A 204 12.46 -5.79 33.88
CA VAL A 204 13.31 -6.56 32.97
C VAL A 204 14.45 -7.15 33.80
N GLY A 205 14.55 -8.48 33.80
CA GLY A 205 15.62 -9.21 34.47
C GLY A 205 16.97 -9.06 33.76
N LEU A 206 18.05 -9.47 34.43
CA LEU A 206 19.43 -9.41 33.91
C LEU A 206 19.62 -10.20 32.61
N ASP A 207 18.80 -11.24 32.40
CA ASP A 207 18.83 -12.09 31.21
C ASP A 207 17.98 -11.52 30.05
N GLY A 208 17.43 -10.32 30.20
CA GLY A 208 16.51 -9.69 29.24
C GLY A 208 15.08 -10.24 29.28
N SER A 209 14.79 -11.19 30.18
CA SER A 209 13.45 -11.75 30.38
C SER A 209 12.57 -10.79 31.20
N TRP A 210 11.27 -10.72 30.87
CA TRP A 210 10.33 -9.95 31.67
C TRP A 210 9.99 -10.71 32.96
N LEU A 211 10.32 -10.14 34.11
CA LEU A 211 9.97 -10.66 35.42
C LEU A 211 8.62 -10.08 35.86
N LEU A 212 7.58 -10.93 35.81
CA LEU A 212 6.22 -10.58 36.22
C LEU A 212 5.89 -10.99 37.66
N ASN A 213 6.65 -11.92 38.23
CA ASN A 213 6.48 -12.34 39.62
C ASN A 213 7.14 -11.33 40.56
N SER A 214 6.38 -10.90 41.56
CA SER A 214 6.77 -9.94 42.57
C SER A 214 6.28 -10.42 43.95
N THR A 215 6.69 -9.76 45.03
CA THR A 215 6.26 -10.12 46.39
C THR A 215 4.76 -9.99 46.59
N CYS A 216 4.09 -9.14 45.81
CA CYS A 216 2.65 -8.89 45.93
C CYS A 216 1.76 -9.96 45.27
N ASN A 217 2.26 -10.70 44.27
CA ASN A 217 1.50 -11.75 43.58
C ASN A 217 1.97 -13.17 43.96
N SER A 218 2.88 -13.30 44.93
CA SER A 218 3.39 -14.59 45.40
C SER A 218 2.30 -15.50 45.97
N GLN A 219 1.22 -14.92 46.52
CA GLN A 219 0.08 -15.67 47.06
C GLN A 219 -0.76 -16.34 45.96
N CYS A 220 -0.70 -15.86 44.72
CA CYS A 220 -1.51 -16.38 43.63
C CYS A 220 -0.86 -17.58 42.90
N ALA A 221 0.44 -17.83 43.11
CA ALA A 221 1.19 -18.91 42.46
C ALA A 221 0.94 -18.98 40.93
N CYS A 222 1.12 -17.85 40.24
CA CYS A 222 0.77 -17.71 38.83
C CYS A 222 1.53 -18.71 37.94
N SER A 223 0.78 -19.45 37.13
CA SER A 223 1.37 -20.39 36.17
C SER A 223 2.20 -19.62 35.13
N PRO A 224 3.40 -20.11 34.76
CA PRO A 224 4.20 -19.53 33.68
C PRO A 224 3.49 -19.54 32.32
N THR A 225 2.46 -20.38 32.15
CA THR A 225 1.73 -20.57 30.89
C THR A 225 0.36 -19.86 30.88
N ILE A 226 0.10 -18.95 31.82
CA ILE A 226 -1.18 -18.24 31.87
C ILE A 226 -1.32 -17.34 30.62
N PRO A 227 -2.49 -17.33 29.94
CA PRO A 227 -2.67 -16.48 28.77
C PRO A 227 -2.62 -15.00 29.15
N TYR A 228 -2.17 -14.16 28.22
CA TYR A 228 -2.20 -12.71 28.36
C TYR A 228 -3.65 -12.22 28.38
N THR A 229 -4.08 -11.71 29.53
CA THR A 229 -5.43 -11.19 29.78
C THR A 229 -5.30 -9.91 30.59
N PRO A 230 -4.90 -8.79 29.94
CA PRO A 230 -4.47 -7.60 30.65
C PRO A 230 -5.59 -7.07 31.55
N VAL A 231 -5.18 -6.54 32.71
CA VAL A 231 -6.07 -5.84 33.64
C VAL A 231 -5.48 -4.47 33.96
N CYS A 232 -6.33 -3.46 34.09
CA CYS A 232 -5.96 -2.12 34.46
C CYS A 232 -6.35 -1.84 35.91
N SER A 233 -5.46 -1.20 36.66
CA SER A 233 -5.77 -0.66 37.98
C SER A 233 -6.91 0.38 37.90
N GLU A 234 -7.76 0.46 38.93
CA GLU A 234 -8.89 1.41 38.99
C GLU A 234 -8.47 2.87 38.81
N ASP A 235 -7.26 3.23 39.24
CA ASP A 235 -6.67 4.56 39.08
C ASP A 235 -6.13 4.85 37.67
N GLY A 236 -6.13 3.87 36.76
CA GLY A 236 -5.61 3.98 35.40
C GLY A 236 -4.08 4.16 35.33
N SER A 237 -3.36 3.91 36.43
CA SER A 237 -1.91 4.16 36.50
C SER A 237 -1.09 3.03 35.91
N GLN A 238 -1.46 1.78 36.21
CA GLN A 238 -0.71 0.57 35.84
C GLN A 238 -1.60 -0.51 35.25
N MET A 239 -1.11 -1.15 34.20
CA MET A 239 -1.65 -2.37 33.61
C MET A 239 -0.81 -3.58 33.99
N TYR A 240 -1.47 -4.72 34.20
CA TYR A 240 -0.85 -5.99 34.59
C TYR A 240 -1.12 -7.04 33.53
N PHE A 241 -0.21 -7.99 33.36
CA PHE A 241 -0.31 -9.05 32.37
C PHE A 241 -1.57 -9.91 32.51
N SER A 242 -1.97 -10.19 33.76
CA SER A 242 -3.23 -10.86 34.08
C SER A 242 -3.69 -10.52 35.49
N ALA A 243 -4.95 -10.85 35.82
CA ALA A 243 -5.50 -10.70 37.17
C ALA A 243 -4.66 -11.43 38.25
N CYS A 244 -4.06 -12.56 37.90
CA CYS A 244 -3.14 -13.28 38.80
C CYS A 244 -1.88 -12.46 39.10
N HIS A 245 -1.28 -11.86 38.06
CA HIS A 245 -0.09 -11.02 38.22
C HIS A 245 -0.38 -9.71 38.96
N ALA A 246 -1.63 -9.25 38.94
CA ALA A 246 -2.12 -8.15 39.78
C ALA A 246 -2.38 -8.56 41.25
N GLY A 247 -2.26 -9.85 41.58
CA GLY A 247 -2.46 -10.38 42.92
C GLY A 247 -3.93 -10.45 43.35
N CYS A 248 -4.86 -10.52 42.39
CA CYS A 248 -6.30 -10.53 42.67
C CYS A 248 -6.79 -11.91 43.11
N LEU A 249 -7.59 -11.96 44.17
CA LEU A 249 -8.15 -13.20 44.73
C LEU A 249 -9.64 -13.38 44.39
N GLU A 250 -10.34 -12.30 44.07
CA GLU A 250 -11.78 -12.29 43.87
C GLU A 250 -12.14 -11.66 42.51
N SER A 251 -13.19 -12.16 41.88
CA SER A 251 -13.80 -11.57 40.69
C SER A 251 -15.26 -11.24 40.99
N GLY A 252 -15.67 -10.01 40.70
CA GLY A 252 -17.03 -9.52 40.87
C GLY A 252 -17.59 -8.94 39.57
N TYR A 253 -18.83 -8.51 39.63
CA TYR A 253 -19.51 -7.81 38.54
C TYR A 253 -20.09 -6.51 39.07
N ILE A 254 -19.53 -5.38 38.66
CA ILE A 254 -19.96 -4.04 39.09
C ILE A 254 -20.35 -3.23 37.85
N ASN A 255 -21.53 -2.61 37.90
CA ASN A 255 -22.04 -1.68 36.86
C ASN A 255 -21.97 -2.22 35.42
N GLY A 256 -22.24 -3.52 35.21
CA GLY A 256 -22.22 -4.11 33.87
C GLY A 256 -20.83 -4.52 33.36
N SER A 257 -19.81 -4.47 34.22
CA SER A 257 -18.43 -4.86 33.90
C SER A 257 -17.90 -5.89 34.89
N ASN A 258 -17.15 -6.88 34.39
CA ASN A 258 -16.37 -7.76 35.26
C ASN A 258 -15.29 -6.93 35.95
N VAL A 259 -15.09 -7.10 37.25
CA VAL A 259 -14.03 -6.43 38.01
C VAL A 259 -13.28 -7.47 38.84
N PHE A 260 -12.01 -7.22 39.08
CA PHE A 260 -11.18 -8.02 39.99
C PHE A 260 -10.96 -7.25 41.27
N GLN A 261 -11.07 -7.94 42.39
CA GLN A 261 -11.01 -7.37 43.74
C GLN A 261 -9.95 -8.10 44.56
N ASN A 262 -9.57 -7.45 45.67
CA ASN A 262 -8.55 -7.94 46.59
C ASN A 262 -7.22 -8.19 45.86
N CYS A 263 -6.83 -7.23 45.00
CA CYS A 263 -5.62 -7.25 44.20
C CYS A 263 -4.44 -6.66 45.00
N SER A 264 -3.54 -7.53 45.49
CA SER A 264 -2.43 -7.13 46.36
C SER A 264 -1.35 -6.28 45.69
N CYS A 265 -1.20 -6.37 44.36
CA CYS A 265 -0.23 -5.54 43.63
C CYS A 265 -0.79 -4.17 43.24
N VAL A 266 -2.12 -4.01 43.26
CA VAL A 266 -2.79 -2.79 42.84
C VAL A 266 -2.82 -1.79 44.00
N PRO A 267 -2.20 -0.61 43.85
CA PRO A 267 -2.20 0.39 44.91
C PRO A 267 -3.61 0.96 45.14
N GLY A 268 -3.95 1.29 46.41
CA GLY A 268 -5.21 1.92 46.76
C GLY A 268 -6.33 0.93 47.06
N SER A 269 -7.42 0.96 46.27
CA SER A 269 -8.64 0.17 46.49
C SER A 269 -8.47 -1.33 46.26
N GLY A 270 -7.37 -1.75 45.64
CA GLY A 270 -7.12 -3.15 45.28
C GLY A 270 -8.10 -3.68 44.23
N VAL A 271 -8.63 -2.78 43.38
CA VAL A 271 -9.59 -3.11 42.31
C VAL A 271 -8.94 -2.93 40.94
N ALA A 272 -9.16 -3.91 40.06
CA ALA A 272 -8.73 -3.86 38.67
C ALA A 272 -9.86 -4.18 37.70
N THR A 273 -9.85 -3.56 36.53
CA THR A 273 -10.81 -3.78 35.45
C THR A 273 -10.15 -4.57 34.30
N PRO A 274 -10.90 -5.38 33.54
CA PRO A 274 -10.39 -6.10 32.39
C PRO A 274 -10.04 -5.14 31.25
N GLY A 275 -8.94 -5.44 30.56
CA GLY A 275 -8.47 -4.68 29.42
C GLY A 275 -7.25 -3.79 29.73
N PRO A 276 -6.66 -3.20 28.68
CA PRO A 276 -5.58 -2.23 28.83
C PRO A 276 -6.07 -0.93 29.47
N CYS A 277 -5.18 -0.19 30.13
CA CYS A 277 -5.54 1.10 30.70
C CYS A 277 -5.89 2.14 29.63
N PRO A 278 -6.91 3.00 29.87
CA PRO A 278 -7.25 4.07 28.96
C PRO A 278 -6.11 5.09 28.94
N VAL A 279 -5.72 5.49 27.73
CA VAL A 279 -4.72 6.55 27.50
C VAL A 279 -5.33 7.62 26.61
N ASP A 280 -5.21 8.89 27.04
CA ASP A 280 -5.64 10.01 26.22
C ASP A 280 -4.56 10.34 25.18
N CYS A 281 -4.75 9.79 23.99
CA CYS A 281 -3.86 9.93 22.84
C CYS A 281 -4.47 10.78 21.72
N ALA A 282 -5.59 11.47 21.97
CA ALA A 282 -6.39 12.07 20.91
C ALA A 282 -5.57 13.11 20.11
N THR A 283 -4.85 13.99 20.79
CA THR A 283 -4.06 15.05 20.15
C THR A 283 -2.93 14.49 19.29
N GLN A 284 -2.11 13.57 19.82
CA GLN A 284 -1.00 12.97 19.08
C GLN A 284 -1.53 12.18 17.87
N PHE A 285 -2.67 11.51 18.03
CA PHE A 285 -3.31 10.76 16.98
C PHE A 285 -3.84 11.67 15.85
N TYR A 286 -4.50 12.78 16.16
CA TYR A 286 -4.95 13.73 15.13
C TYR A 286 -3.80 14.43 14.42
N ILE A 287 -2.71 14.76 15.13
CA ILE A 287 -1.48 15.29 14.51
C ILE A 287 -0.91 14.26 13.52
N PHE A 288 -0.80 13.00 13.94
CA PHE A 288 -0.34 11.91 13.07
C PHE A 288 -1.23 11.76 11.83
N LEU A 289 -2.55 11.78 11.98
CA LEU A 289 -3.48 11.69 10.85
C LEU A 289 -3.37 12.86 9.88
N ALA A 290 -3.24 14.09 10.39
CA ALA A 290 -3.10 15.29 9.56
C ALA A 290 -1.80 15.24 8.75
N LEU A 291 -0.69 14.88 9.39
CA LEU A 291 0.60 14.69 8.72
C LEU A 291 0.53 13.56 7.70
N LEU A 292 0.00 12.39 8.08
CA LEU A 292 -0.18 11.27 7.15
C LEU A 292 -0.96 11.68 5.89
N SER A 293 -2.06 12.41 6.07
CA SER A 293 -2.92 12.87 4.96
C SER A 293 -2.17 13.83 4.02
N PHE A 294 -1.49 14.82 4.60
CA PHE A 294 -0.70 15.81 3.86
C PHE A 294 0.44 15.15 3.07
N MET A 295 1.16 14.24 3.73
CA MET A 295 2.25 13.48 3.14
C MET A 295 1.73 12.64 1.97
N LYS A 296 0.71 11.79 2.17
CA LYS A 296 0.14 10.96 1.10
C LYS A 296 -0.36 11.76 -0.10
N PHE A 297 -0.92 12.95 0.14
CA PHE A 297 -1.30 13.86 -0.93
C PHE A 297 -0.08 14.35 -1.70
N LEU A 298 0.94 14.88 -1.03
CA LEU A 298 2.16 15.36 -1.67
C LEU A 298 2.90 14.24 -2.43
N SER A 299 3.14 13.09 -1.80
CA SER A 299 3.84 11.96 -2.43
C SER A 299 3.18 11.55 -3.74
N SER A 300 1.84 11.57 -3.79
CA SER A 300 1.10 11.11 -4.96
C SER A 300 1.14 12.10 -6.12
N THR A 301 1.43 13.39 -5.86
CA THR A 301 1.63 14.39 -6.93
C THR A 301 2.92 14.16 -7.72
N GLY A 302 3.99 13.67 -7.08
CA GLY A 302 5.26 13.34 -7.75
C GLY A 302 5.18 12.09 -8.64
N ARG A 303 4.30 11.13 -8.30
CA ARG A 303 4.13 9.88 -9.08
C ARG A 303 3.75 10.10 -10.54
N ALA A 304 2.98 11.15 -10.83
CA ALA A 304 2.64 11.53 -12.20
C ALA A 304 3.89 11.89 -13.01
N GLY A 305 4.81 12.64 -12.40
CA GLY A 305 6.10 13.01 -12.98
C GLY A 305 6.97 11.79 -13.29
N ASN A 306 7.17 10.90 -12.30
CA ASN A 306 7.97 9.68 -12.47
C ASN A 306 7.43 8.77 -13.59
N THR A 307 6.11 8.64 -13.69
CA THR A 307 5.47 7.86 -14.76
C THR A 307 5.71 8.51 -16.13
N ILE A 308 5.57 9.83 -16.26
CA ILE A 308 5.79 10.54 -17.53
C ILE A 308 7.26 10.42 -17.97
N ILE A 309 8.20 10.60 -17.04
CA ILE A 309 9.64 10.46 -17.29
C ILE A 309 9.95 9.04 -17.77
N GLN A 310 9.40 8.01 -17.13
CA GLN A 310 9.54 6.62 -17.55
C GLN A 310 9.11 6.43 -19.01
N TYR A 311 7.88 6.83 -19.35
CA TYR A 311 7.33 6.66 -20.70
C TYR A 311 8.09 7.42 -21.78
N ARG A 312 8.58 8.62 -21.47
CA ARG A 312 9.26 9.49 -22.44
C ARG A 312 10.74 9.19 -22.56
N SER A 313 11.34 8.52 -21.56
CA SER A 313 12.75 8.10 -21.61
C SER A 313 13.03 6.96 -22.58
N VAL A 314 11.98 6.26 -23.07
CA VAL A 314 12.09 5.05 -23.87
C VAL A 314 11.44 5.23 -25.25
N ALA A 315 12.02 4.61 -26.27
CA ALA A 315 11.47 4.63 -27.64
C ALA A 315 10.05 4.03 -27.69
N PRO A 316 9.16 4.49 -28.58
CA PRO A 316 7.77 4.01 -28.66
C PRO A 316 7.61 2.49 -28.76
N GLU A 317 8.55 1.83 -29.43
CA GLU A 317 8.57 0.38 -29.65
C GLU A 317 8.91 -0.42 -28.38
N ASP A 318 9.62 0.19 -27.43
CA ASP A 318 10.14 -0.46 -26.22
C ASP A 318 9.29 -0.19 -24.96
N LYS A 319 8.28 0.68 -25.04
CA LYS A 319 7.48 1.13 -23.88
C LYS A 319 6.82 -0.01 -23.11
N SER A 320 6.31 -1.03 -23.79
CA SER A 320 5.70 -2.19 -23.14
C SER A 320 6.76 -3.00 -22.36
N VAL A 321 7.94 -3.17 -22.94
CA VAL A 321 9.06 -3.89 -22.32
C VAL A 321 9.61 -3.09 -21.13
N SER A 322 9.67 -1.76 -21.18
CA SER A 322 10.12 -0.93 -20.05
C SER A 322 9.18 -0.99 -18.85
N ILE A 323 7.86 -1.03 -19.10
CA ILE A 323 6.86 -1.20 -18.04
C ILE A 323 7.03 -2.58 -17.41
N ALA A 324 7.11 -3.63 -18.24
CA ALA A 324 7.32 -4.99 -17.76
C ALA A 324 8.61 -5.11 -16.94
N PHE A 325 9.70 -4.48 -17.40
CA PHE A 325 10.97 -4.44 -16.68
C PHE A 325 10.85 -3.78 -15.30
N THR A 326 10.14 -2.65 -15.21
CA THR A 326 9.92 -1.94 -13.94
C THR A 326 9.05 -2.77 -13.00
N GLU A 327 8.00 -3.41 -13.50
CA GLU A 327 7.12 -4.26 -12.70
C GLU A 327 7.86 -5.52 -12.20
N ILE A 328 8.69 -6.16 -13.04
CA ILE A 328 9.54 -7.28 -12.62
C ILE A 328 10.49 -6.85 -11.50
N SER A 329 11.09 -5.66 -11.63
CA SER A 329 11.97 -5.10 -10.59
C SER A 329 11.22 -4.89 -9.27
N LEU A 330 10.00 -4.35 -9.33
CA LEU A 330 9.13 -4.20 -8.15
C LEU A 330 8.73 -5.55 -7.54
N CYS A 331 8.36 -6.54 -8.34
CA CYS A 331 8.00 -7.86 -7.82
C CYS A 331 9.19 -8.54 -7.14
N ALA A 332 10.36 -8.52 -7.78
CA ALA A 332 11.54 -9.21 -7.28
C ALA A 332 12.15 -8.53 -6.05
N ILE A 333 12.21 -7.20 -6.03
CA ILE A 333 12.94 -6.44 -5.00
C ILE A 333 12.00 -5.92 -3.93
N THR A 334 10.76 -5.55 -4.27
CA THR A 334 9.84 -4.85 -3.37
C THR A 334 8.76 -5.76 -2.82
N PHE A 335 7.88 -6.32 -3.65
CA PHE A 335 6.64 -6.95 -3.16
C PHE A 335 6.87 -8.23 -2.36
N ILE A 336 7.94 -8.97 -2.63
CA ILE A 336 8.28 -10.17 -1.86
C ILE A 336 9.17 -9.83 -0.65
N PRO A 337 10.29 -9.09 -0.79
CA PRO A 337 11.22 -8.93 0.32
C PRO A 337 10.80 -7.85 1.33
N SER A 338 10.06 -6.82 0.92
CA SER A 338 9.64 -5.74 1.84
C SER A 338 8.71 -6.24 2.96
N PRO A 339 7.62 -6.99 2.67
CA PRO A 339 6.77 -7.52 3.73
C PRO A 339 7.52 -8.48 4.68
N VAL A 340 8.46 -9.27 4.16
CA VAL A 340 9.28 -10.19 4.96
C VAL A 340 10.20 -9.41 5.91
N LEU A 341 10.94 -8.42 5.39
CA LEU A 341 11.82 -7.58 6.20
C LEU A 341 11.04 -6.86 7.31
N PHE A 342 9.94 -6.20 6.95
CA PHE A 342 9.13 -5.46 7.91
C PHE A 342 8.42 -6.39 8.90
N GLY A 343 8.04 -7.61 8.48
CA GLY A 343 7.53 -8.64 9.37
C GLY A 343 8.54 -9.06 10.43
N ILE A 344 9.80 -9.28 10.04
CA ILE A 344 10.89 -9.59 10.99
C ILE A 344 11.09 -8.43 11.98
N ILE A 345 11.01 -7.18 11.52
CA ILE A 345 11.13 -5.99 12.39
C ILE A 345 9.99 -5.94 13.41
N VAL A 346 8.75 -6.16 12.96
CA VAL A 346 7.57 -6.18 13.83
C VAL A 346 7.68 -7.32 14.85
N ASP A 347 8.07 -8.51 14.41
CA ASP A 347 8.26 -9.67 15.27
C ASP A 347 9.41 -9.47 16.28
N ALA A 348 10.49 -8.79 15.89
CA ALA A 348 11.61 -8.48 16.77
C ALA A 348 11.21 -7.52 17.91
N SER A 349 10.23 -6.65 17.68
CA SER A 349 9.66 -5.78 18.72
C SER A 349 8.62 -6.47 19.60
N CYS A 350 8.37 -7.77 19.40
CA CYS A 350 7.41 -8.51 20.20
C CYS A 350 7.90 -8.72 21.62
N GLN A 351 7.09 -8.31 22.59
CA GLN A 351 7.34 -8.48 24.01
C GLN A 351 6.65 -9.72 24.58
N VAL A 352 5.42 -10.00 24.16
CA VAL A 352 4.63 -11.16 24.61
C VAL A 352 4.13 -11.95 23.41
N TRP A 353 4.62 -13.17 23.25
CA TRP A 353 4.15 -14.11 22.23
C TRP A 353 2.90 -14.85 22.70
N GLY A 354 1.90 -14.93 21.81
CA GLY A 354 0.78 -15.84 21.98
C GLY A 354 1.18 -17.26 21.59
N TYR A 355 0.67 -18.24 22.34
CA TYR A 355 0.85 -19.66 22.03
C TYR A 355 -0.50 -20.32 21.86
N THR A 356 -0.66 -21.07 20.78
CA THR A 356 -1.87 -21.86 20.50
C THR A 356 -1.44 -23.28 20.23
N CYS A 357 -1.92 -24.23 21.05
CA CYS A 357 -1.56 -25.64 20.94
C CYS A 357 -0.05 -25.92 21.02
N GLY A 358 0.70 -25.14 21.80
CA GLY A 358 2.16 -25.29 21.99
C GLY A 358 3.01 -24.62 20.90
N GLU A 359 2.40 -24.15 19.81
CA GLU A 359 3.09 -23.45 18.73
C GLU A 359 3.05 -21.93 18.94
N LYS A 360 4.13 -21.26 18.53
CA LYS A 360 4.27 -19.81 18.58
C LYS A 360 3.32 -19.18 17.56
N GLY A 361 2.39 -18.36 18.05
CA GLY A 361 1.40 -17.65 17.25
C GLY A 361 1.64 -16.14 17.18
N ASN A 362 0.57 -15.37 17.13
CA ASN A 362 0.61 -13.91 17.03
C ASN A 362 1.22 -13.27 18.28
N CYS A 363 1.96 -12.18 18.10
CA CYS A 363 2.40 -11.36 19.20
C CYS A 363 1.23 -10.54 19.79
N LEU A 364 1.07 -10.64 21.11
CA LEU A 364 -0.03 -10.05 21.88
C LEU A 364 0.31 -8.66 22.40
N LEU A 365 1.59 -8.40 22.70
CA LEU A 365 2.08 -7.12 23.18
C LEU A 365 3.45 -6.82 22.59
N TYR A 366 3.65 -5.59 22.13
CA TYR A 366 4.87 -5.12 21.47
C TYR A 366 5.53 -4.02 22.30
N TYR A 367 6.86 -3.97 22.27
CA TYR A 367 7.62 -2.79 22.70
C TYR A 367 7.34 -1.64 21.74
N GLY A 368 6.46 -0.72 22.15
CA GLY A 368 6.00 0.37 21.30
C GLY A 368 7.14 1.24 20.77
N GLN A 369 8.15 1.55 21.57
CA GLN A 369 9.25 2.43 21.19
C GLN A 369 10.13 1.78 20.12
N ASP A 370 10.50 0.52 20.32
CA ASP A 370 11.33 -0.25 19.38
C ASP A 370 10.61 -0.48 18.06
N LEU A 371 9.32 -0.84 18.12
CA LEU A 371 8.46 -0.96 16.94
C LEU A 371 8.41 0.36 16.17
N ARG A 372 8.21 1.48 16.88
CA ARG A 372 8.08 2.81 16.28
C ARG A 372 9.37 3.24 15.60
N TYR A 373 10.50 3.15 16.27
CA TYR A 373 11.79 3.54 15.72
C TYR A 373 12.21 2.63 14.58
N SER A 374 12.15 1.31 14.78
CA SER A 374 12.62 0.35 13.77
C SER A 374 11.81 0.44 12.49
N LEU A 375 10.48 0.56 12.57
CA LEU A 375 9.63 0.72 11.38
C LEU A 375 9.89 2.04 10.64
N ASN A 376 9.88 3.17 11.36
CA ASN A 376 9.99 4.48 10.73
C ASN A 376 11.40 4.73 10.18
N PHE A 377 12.46 4.42 10.93
CA PHE A 377 13.83 4.63 10.44
C PHE A 377 14.19 3.68 9.30
N THR A 378 13.73 2.43 9.33
CA THR A 378 13.94 1.51 8.20
C THR A 378 13.23 2.02 6.96
N SER A 379 11.96 2.45 7.09
CA SER A 379 11.23 3.04 5.96
C SER A 379 11.93 4.29 5.43
N ALA A 380 12.32 5.21 6.31
CA ALA A 380 13.03 6.44 5.96
C ALA A 380 14.37 6.18 5.25
N ALA A 381 15.12 5.14 5.67
CA ALA A 381 16.38 4.76 5.02
C ALA A 381 16.15 4.33 3.55
N PHE A 382 15.14 3.50 3.29
CA PHE A 382 14.81 3.09 1.91
C PHE A 382 14.25 4.24 1.07
N LEU A 383 13.43 5.11 1.66
CA LEU A 383 12.96 6.33 1.00
C LEU A 383 14.14 7.25 0.64
N PHE A 384 15.13 7.39 1.53
CA PHE A 384 16.33 8.19 1.28
C PHE A 384 17.20 7.60 0.17
N ILE A 385 17.33 6.27 0.08
CA ILE A 385 18.00 5.62 -1.05
C ILE A 385 17.26 5.93 -2.37
N GLY A 386 15.92 5.88 -2.37
CA GLY A 386 15.09 6.31 -3.51
C GLY A 386 15.40 7.75 -3.92
N PHE A 387 15.35 8.67 -2.96
CA PHE A 387 15.67 10.09 -3.15
C PHE A 387 17.04 10.31 -3.79
N LEU A 388 18.09 9.62 -3.30
CA LEU A 388 19.43 9.75 -3.88
C LEU A 388 19.50 9.26 -5.34
N LEU A 389 18.73 8.23 -5.70
CA LEU A 389 18.64 7.74 -7.08
C LEU A 389 17.83 8.72 -7.97
N ASP A 390 16.81 9.36 -7.41
CA ASP A 390 16.02 10.38 -8.12
C ASP A 390 16.84 11.66 -8.38
N VAL A 391 17.85 11.97 -7.54
CA VAL A 391 18.84 13.01 -7.84
C VAL A 391 19.60 12.66 -9.13
N GLY A 392 19.88 11.38 -9.37
CA GLY A 392 20.43 10.88 -10.62
C GLY A 392 19.52 11.15 -11.81
N VAL A 393 18.21 10.95 -11.66
CA VAL A 393 17.20 11.29 -12.68
C VAL A 393 17.25 12.79 -12.98
N PHE A 394 17.18 13.63 -11.96
CA PHE A 394 17.22 15.10 -12.10
C PHE A 394 18.46 15.57 -12.86
N CYS A 395 19.63 15.02 -12.57
CA CYS A 395 20.89 15.35 -13.26
C CYS A 395 20.93 14.90 -14.73
N ASN A 396 20.14 13.89 -15.12
CA ASN A 396 20.15 13.34 -16.47
C ASN A 396 18.93 13.73 -17.33
N VAL A 397 17.89 14.34 -16.74
CA VAL A 397 16.61 14.62 -17.43
C VAL A 397 16.67 15.77 -18.45
N ASP A 398 17.72 16.60 -18.43
CA ASP A 398 17.83 17.80 -19.29
C ASP A 398 17.72 17.52 -20.79
N LYS A 399 18.04 16.29 -21.22
CA LYS A 399 18.01 15.86 -22.64
C LYS A 399 16.65 15.27 -23.06
N LEU A 400 15.69 15.18 -22.15
CA LEU A 400 14.43 14.49 -22.39
C LEU A 400 13.39 15.43 -23.02
N LYS A 401 12.86 15.05 -24.20
CA LYS A 401 11.70 15.72 -24.78
C LYS A 401 10.41 15.05 -24.31
N ILE A 402 9.63 15.74 -23.48
CA ILE A 402 8.36 15.22 -22.92
C ILE A 402 7.16 15.58 -23.78
N TYR A 403 7.15 16.74 -24.41
CA TYR A 403 6.06 17.19 -25.27
C TYR A 403 6.53 17.19 -26.71
N ASP A 404 5.70 16.65 -27.58
CA ASP A 404 5.90 16.74 -29.02
C ASP A 404 5.52 18.18 -29.42
N ASP A 405 6.41 18.88 -30.13
CA ASP A 405 6.20 20.27 -30.54
C ASP A 405 4.93 20.36 -31.41
N GLU A 406 4.17 21.47 -31.34
CA GLU A 406 2.90 21.63 -32.07
C GLU A 406 3.05 21.40 -33.58
N ASP A 407 4.23 21.71 -34.13
CA ASP A 407 4.61 21.49 -35.53
C ASP A 407 4.63 19.99 -35.91
N THR A 408 5.06 19.11 -34.99
CA THR A 408 5.09 17.65 -35.25
C THR A 408 3.69 17.04 -35.29
N ASN A 409 2.76 17.57 -34.49
CA ASN A 409 1.36 17.14 -34.53
C ASN A 409 0.65 17.64 -35.79
N GLN A 410 0.97 18.85 -36.27
CA GLN A 410 0.47 19.36 -37.55
C GLN A 410 1.00 18.52 -38.72
N GLU A 411 2.29 18.18 -38.76
CA GLU A 411 2.85 17.29 -39.80
C GLU A 411 2.23 15.88 -39.77
N LEU A 412 1.97 15.32 -38.59
CA LEU A 412 1.29 14.02 -38.43
C LEU A 412 -0.18 14.08 -38.86
N GLU A 413 -0.89 15.17 -38.57
CA GLU A 413 -2.25 15.39 -39.05
C GLU A 413 -2.30 15.59 -40.57
N GLU A 414 -1.34 16.31 -41.15
CA GLU A 414 -1.21 16.51 -42.59
C GLU A 414 -0.87 15.22 -43.32
N THR A 415 0.09 14.43 -42.83
CA THR A 415 0.41 13.11 -43.40
C THR A 415 -0.74 12.12 -43.26
N THR A 416 -1.49 12.17 -42.15
CA THR A 416 -2.70 11.33 -41.97
C THR A 416 -3.84 11.77 -42.90
N LYS A 417 -4.01 13.07 -43.13
CA LYS A 417 -4.97 13.61 -44.12
C LYS A 417 -4.59 13.23 -45.55
N GLN A 418 -3.33 13.40 -45.94
CA GLN A 418 -2.82 12.96 -47.25
C GLN A 418 -2.95 11.44 -47.46
N GLY A 419 -2.77 10.63 -46.40
CA GLY A 419 -2.98 9.18 -46.45
C GLY A 419 -4.45 8.80 -46.65
N LYS A 420 -5.38 9.52 -46.01
CA LYS A 420 -6.83 9.34 -46.21
C LYS A 420 -7.29 9.78 -47.59
N ASP A 421 -6.77 10.90 -48.11
CA ASP A 421 -7.13 11.39 -49.44
C ASP A 421 -6.63 10.44 -50.54
N LYS A 422 -5.40 9.92 -50.43
CA LYS A 422 -4.89 8.89 -51.35
C LYS A 422 -5.73 7.61 -51.31
N THR A 423 -6.15 7.17 -50.13
CA THR A 423 -7.01 5.98 -49.98
C THR A 423 -8.39 6.19 -50.58
N ASN A 424 -9.01 7.36 -50.36
CA ASN A 424 -10.28 7.73 -50.97
C ASN A 424 -10.16 7.83 -52.50
N GLN A 425 -9.04 8.33 -53.02
CA GLN A 425 -8.78 8.43 -54.45
C GLN A 425 -8.60 7.05 -55.11
N ILE A 426 -7.96 6.10 -54.43
CA ILE A 426 -7.84 4.70 -54.89
C ILE A 426 -9.21 4.00 -54.87
N LEU A 427 -10.01 4.18 -53.81
CA LEU A 427 -11.37 3.63 -53.73
C LEU A 427 -12.34 4.22 -54.78
N LEU A 428 -12.15 5.47 -55.17
CA LEU A 428 -12.91 6.10 -56.26
C LEU A 428 -12.49 5.60 -57.65
N LEU A 429 -11.23 5.20 -57.84
CA LEU A 429 -10.75 4.61 -59.08
C LEU A 429 -11.25 3.16 -59.25
N ASP A 430 -11.28 2.36 -58.16
CA ASP A 430 -11.87 1.02 -58.17
C ASP A 430 -13.38 1.04 -58.48
N ASN A 431 -14.13 2.00 -57.92
CA ASN A 431 -15.57 2.13 -58.21
C ASN A 431 -15.86 2.63 -59.64
N LYS A 432 -14.94 3.36 -60.28
CA LYS A 432 -15.08 3.75 -61.69
C LYS A 432 -14.69 2.64 -62.66
N GLY A 433 -13.84 1.70 -62.26
CA GLY A 433 -13.51 0.50 -63.04
C GLY A 433 -14.67 -0.50 -63.15
N LEU A 434 -15.57 -0.54 -62.16
CA LEU A 434 -16.70 -1.48 -62.13
C LEU A 434 -17.96 -1.00 -62.89
N ASN A 435 -18.09 0.30 -63.18
CA ASN A 435 -19.24 0.86 -63.89
C ASN A 435 -19.02 1.07 -65.41
N GLY A 436 -17.88 0.63 -65.95
CA GLY A 436 -17.50 0.87 -67.35
C GLY A 436 -17.73 -0.28 -68.34
N SER A 437 -18.35 -1.40 -67.93
CA SER A 437 -18.43 -2.61 -68.78
C SER A 437 -19.83 -3.23 -68.85
N ASN A 438 -20.88 -2.43 -68.94
CA ASN A 438 -22.22 -2.88 -69.33
C ASN A 438 -22.80 -1.93 -70.38
N GLY A 439 -22.54 -2.20 -71.66
CA GLY A 439 -23.15 -1.47 -72.75
C GLY A 439 -22.70 -1.95 -74.11
N LYS A 440 -23.63 -2.63 -74.81
CA LYS A 440 -23.61 -3.12 -76.20
C LYS A 440 -23.03 -4.51 -76.41
N ILE A 441 -23.92 -5.49 -76.64
CA ILE A 441 -24.05 -6.18 -77.93
C ILE A 441 -25.55 -6.47 -78.14
N SER A 442 -26.10 -5.92 -79.21
CA SER A 442 -27.42 -6.14 -79.79
C SER A 442 -27.22 -6.73 -81.19
N GLU A 443 -28.07 -7.68 -81.55
CA GLU A 443 -28.48 -8.11 -82.92
C GLU A 443 -27.37 -8.41 -83.95
N GLU A 444 -27.13 -9.70 -84.21
CA GLU A 444 -27.54 -10.42 -85.44
C GLU A 444 -27.26 -11.93 -85.29
#